data_AF-A0A1Q7STW9-F1
#
_entry.id   AF-A0A1Q7STW9-F1
#
_cell.length_a   1.000
_cell.length_b   1.000
_cell.length_c   1.000
_cell.angle_alpha   90.00
_cell.angle_beta   90.00
_cell.angle_gamma   90.00
#
_symmetry.space_group_name_H-M   'P 1'
#
loop_
_entity.id
_entity.type
_entity.pdbx_description
1 polymer ?
#
loop_
_entity_poly.entity_id
_entity_poly.type
_entity_poly.pdbx_seq_one_letter_code
_entity_poly.pdbx_strand_id
1 'polypeptide(L)'
;MAHVSTHPSPSPAASRKENGPPLRILVVAAEEGGGLVQSARQWAGDAGLELETAPDLPRAVRQLAAKRWDVVLALLGEHADEDLAWWVDALRGATGSPRLVAVAQAPSMGLVLRAEKLGVLDLLSLPLRRDDLLQALRRVRAAAAEVPVALPAVEHHAVGPYALVGQSPAMLEVYKLMARVAASEATVLVQGESGTGKEVVARAIHQNGAEAAGPFVAVNCAAIPENLLESELFGHEKGSFTGAITRKIGRFEQAGSGTLFLDEVADMSLALQAKILRAVQEREIERVGGEETIPVDVRLIAATNRDLREQITQGRFREDLYYRLAVVMIRLPRLADRGDDLVLLTAYFVRQFA
;
A
#
# COMPACT_ATOMS: atom_id res chain seq x y z
N MET A 1 -39.17 41.36 47.71
CA MET A 1 -38.69 39.97 47.81
C MET A 1 -38.54 39.43 46.39
N ALA A 2 -37.34 39.49 45.84
CA ALA A 2 -37.04 38.98 44.49
C ALA A 2 -35.91 37.96 44.63
N HIS A 3 -36.19 36.72 44.26
CA HIS A 3 -35.27 35.59 44.34
C HIS A 3 -34.13 35.76 43.34
N VAL A 4 -32.89 35.73 43.83
CA VAL A 4 -31.67 35.60 43.03
C VAL A 4 -31.44 34.11 42.80
N SER A 5 -31.66 33.64 41.57
CA SER A 5 -31.34 32.29 41.14
C SER A 5 -29.92 32.26 40.58
N THR A 6 -29.00 31.64 41.32
CA THR A 6 -27.64 31.33 40.86
C THR A 6 -27.68 30.14 39.89
N HIS A 7 -27.42 30.39 38.62
CA HIS A 7 -27.09 29.33 37.66
C HIS A 7 -25.66 28.83 37.92
N PRO A 8 -25.40 27.52 38.04
CA PRO A 8 -24.05 27.01 38.00
C PRO A 8 -23.58 26.93 36.54
N SER A 9 -22.42 27.52 36.27
CA SER A 9 -21.69 27.39 35.01
C SER A 9 -21.39 25.90 34.72
N PRO A 10 -21.53 25.42 33.47
CA PRO A 10 -21.16 24.06 33.12
C PRO A 10 -19.64 23.91 33.14
N SER A 11 -19.16 23.00 34.00
CA SER A 11 -17.77 22.52 34.02
C SER A 11 -17.39 21.94 32.65
N PRO A 12 -16.13 22.07 32.18
CA PRO A 12 -15.74 21.60 30.85
C PRO A 12 -15.88 20.09 30.79
N ALA A 13 -16.67 19.62 29.81
CA ALA A 13 -16.91 18.21 29.56
C ALA A 13 -15.57 17.49 29.38
N ALA A 14 -15.24 16.63 30.34
CA ALA A 14 -14.16 15.66 30.23
C ALA A 14 -14.38 14.83 28.95
N SER A 15 -13.34 14.75 28.14
CA SER A 15 -13.23 13.90 26.96
C SER A 15 -13.83 12.51 27.21
N ARG A 16 -14.93 12.19 26.51
CA ARG A 16 -15.46 10.82 26.45
C ARG A 16 -14.35 9.91 25.92
N LYS A 17 -13.79 9.06 26.79
CA LYS A 17 -12.86 8.00 26.42
C LYS A 17 -13.54 7.06 25.41
N GLU A 18 -12.88 6.79 24.29
CA GLU A 18 -13.23 5.81 23.25
C GLU A 18 -13.14 4.34 23.74
N ASN A 19 -13.58 4.05 24.96
CA ASN A 19 -13.53 2.69 25.50
C ASN A 19 -14.85 1.96 25.24
N GLY A 20 -14.94 1.32 24.07
CA GLY A 20 -15.85 0.19 23.85
C GLY A 20 -15.53 -0.99 24.80
N PRO A 21 -16.31 -2.09 24.77
CA PRO A 21 -16.07 -3.26 25.60
C PRO A 21 -14.63 -3.80 25.44
N PRO A 22 -14.06 -4.43 26.49
CA PRO A 22 -12.70 -4.95 26.42
C PRO A 22 -12.58 -5.98 25.31
N LEU A 23 -11.54 -5.85 24.48
CA LEU A 23 -11.26 -6.80 23.41
C LEU A 23 -10.56 -8.02 24.02
N ARG A 24 -11.03 -9.22 23.66
CA ARG A 24 -10.39 -10.49 23.99
C ARG A 24 -9.40 -10.88 22.92
N ILE A 25 -8.13 -10.95 23.32
CA ILE A 25 -7.01 -11.23 22.42
C ILE A 25 -6.34 -12.53 22.86
N LEU A 26 -6.23 -13.46 21.92
CA LEU A 26 -5.40 -14.65 22.07
C LEU A 26 -4.05 -14.40 21.40
N VAL A 27 -2.97 -14.35 22.18
CA VAL A 27 -1.60 -14.24 21.65
C VAL A 27 -1.01 -15.63 21.51
N VAL A 28 -0.58 -15.98 20.30
CA VAL A 28 -0.01 -17.29 19.99
C VAL A 28 1.45 -17.13 19.59
N ALA A 29 2.34 -17.51 20.49
CA ALA A 29 3.79 -17.48 20.28
C ALA A 29 4.48 -18.38 21.31
N ALA A 30 5.53 -19.09 20.88
CA ALA A 30 6.39 -19.85 21.78
C ALA A 30 7.04 -18.92 22.83
N GLU A 31 7.40 -19.45 24.01
CA GLU A 31 8.04 -18.65 25.09
C GLU A 31 9.36 -18.00 24.63
N GLU A 32 10.05 -18.57 23.64
CA GLU A 32 11.26 -18.03 23.00
C GLU A 32 10.95 -17.02 21.87
N GLY A 33 9.67 -16.74 21.59
CA GLY A 33 9.17 -15.98 20.44
C GLY A 33 9.36 -14.45 20.51
N GLY A 34 10.60 -13.99 20.77
CA GLY A 34 11.03 -12.62 20.48
C GLY A 34 10.36 -11.52 21.31
N GLY A 35 9.91 -11.82 22.52
CA GLY A 35 9.31 -10.82 23.42
C GLY A 35 7.91 -10.34 23.04
N LEU A 36 7.25 -10.98 22.07
CA LEU A 36 5.88 -10.65 21.64
C LEU A 36 4.89 -10.73 22.81
N VAL A 37 4.90 -11.85 23.53
CA VAL A 37 4.02 -12.11 24.67
C VAL A 37 4.25 -11.07 25.78
N GLN A 38 5.51 -10.75 26.06
CA GLN A 38 5.87 -9.79 27.10
C GLN A 38 5.45 -8.37 26.73
N SER A 39 5.72 -7.94 25.50
CA SER A 39 5.33 -6.63 24.97
C SER A 39 3.81 -6.47 24.96
N ALA A 40 3.07 -7.49 24.49
CA ALA A 40 1.62 -7.47 24.47
C ALA A 40 1.02 -7.43 25.90
N ARG A 41 1.56 -8.19 26.85
CA ARG A 41 1.14 -8.13 28.27
C ARG A 41 1.41 -6.76 28.90
N GLN A 42 2.56 -6.16 28.59
CA GLN A 42 2.91 -4.83 29.11
C GLN A 42 1.92 -3.77 28.66
N TRP A 43 1.43 -3.83 27.42
CA TRP A 43 0.51 -2.82 26.88
C TRP A 43 -0.97 -3.17 27.07
N ALA A 44 -1.30 -4.40 27.45
CA ALA A 44 -2.67 -4.83 27.72
C ALA A 44 -3.35 -4.06 28.86
N GLY A 45 -2.59 -3.73 29.91
CA GLY A 45 -3.10 -3.01 31.09
C GLY A 45 -3.61 -1.60 30.78
N ASP A 46 -2.94 -0.88 29.88
CA ASP A 46 -3.27 0.51 29.53
C ASP A 46 -4.46 0.63 28.55
N ALA A 47 -4.74 -0.44 27.79
CA ALA A 47 -5.66 -0.42 26.64
C ALA A 47 -7.00 -1.12 26.89
N GLY A 48 -7.24 -1.67 28.09
CA GLY A 48 -8.46 -2.39 28.43
C GLY A 48 -8.62 -3.68 27.61
N LEU A 49 -7.55 -4.46 27.52
CA LEU A 49 -7.49 -5.70 26.76
C LEU A 49 -7.51 -6.91 27.70
N GLU A 50 -8.34 -7.90 27.39
CA GLU A 50 -8.30 -9.22 28.04
C GLU A 50 -7.36 -10.12 27.22
N LEU A 51 -6.15 -10.34 27.72
CA LEU A 51 -5.11 -11.06 27.01
C LEU A 51 -4.86 -12.45 27.62
N GLU A 52 -4.98 -13.49 26.79
CA GLU A 52 -4.49 -14.84 27.12
C GLU A 52 -3.42 -15.26 26.11
N THR A 53 -2.57 -16.20 26.52
CA THR A 53 -1.42 -16.63 25.75
C THR A 53 -1.47 -18.14 25.49
N ALA A 54 -1.16 -18.53 24.26
CA ALA A 54 -0.92 -19.91 23.89
C ALA A 54 0.53 -20.07 23.38
N PRO A 55 1.32 -21.01 23.96
CA PRO A 55 2.70 -21.22 23.55
C PRO A 55 2.83 -22.00 22.23
N ASP A 56 1.76 -22.65 21.79
CA ASP A 56 1.77 -23.55 20.63
C ASP A 56 0.39 -23.60 19.96
N LEU A 57 0.37 -24.11 18.72
CA LEU A 57 -0.85 -24.27 17.92
C LEU A 57 -1.89 -25.19 18.61
N PRO A 58 -1.54 -26.36 19.17
CA PRO A 58 -2.52 -27.22 19.84
C PRO A 58 -3.25 -26.56 21.01
N ARG A 59 -2.56 -25.78 21.86
CA ARG A 59 -3.19 -25.01 22.93
C ARG A 59 -4.03 -23.87 22.38
N ALA A 60 -3.58 -23.20 21.34
CA ALA A 60 -4.35 -22.13 20.71
C ALA A 60 -5.69 -22.65 20.18
N VAL A 61 -5.70 -23.78 19.48
CA VAL A 61 -6.94 -24.42 18.97
C VAL A 61 -7.89 -24.78 20.11
N ARG A 62 -7.39 -25.35 21.22
CA ARG A 62 -8.23 -25.64 22.40
C ARG A 62 -8.85 -24.37 23.00
N GLN A 63 -8.10 -23.28 23.08
CA GLN A 63 -8.60 -22.00 23.61
C GLN A 63 -9.61 -21.34 22.65
N LEU A 64 -9.38 -21.42 21.34
CA LEU A 64 -10.31 -20.96 20.30
C LEU A 64 -11.65 -21.69 20.32
N ALA A 65 -11.65 -22.98 20.67
CA ALA A 65 -12.87 -23.77 20.82
C ALA A 65 -13.60 -23.52 22.15
N ALA A 66 -12.88 -23.12 23.21
CA ALA A 66 -13.43 -22.98 24.55
C ALA A 66 -14.07 -21.62 24.83
N LYS A 67 -13.62 -20.55 24.16
CA LYS A 67 -14.02 -19.16 24.43
C LYS A 67 -14.21 -18.40 23.12
N ARG A 68 -14.97 -17.29 23.17
CA ARG A 68 -15.05 -16.33 22.06
C ARG A 68 -13.89 -15.34 22.15
N TRP A 69 -13.28 -15.08 21.00
CA TRP A 69 -12.15 -14.19 20.83
C TRP A 69 -12.51 -13.13 19.79
N ASP A 70 -12.05 -11.90 20.00
CA ASP A 70 -12.19 -10.83 19.00
C ASP A 70 -11.00 -10.84 18.04
N VAL A 71 -9.81 -11.15 18.57
CA VAL A 71 -8.54 -11.11 17.82
C VAL A 71 -7.65 -12.28 18.20
N VAL A 72 -6.96 -12.83 17.21
CA VAL A 72 -5.82 -13.72 17.38
C VAL A 72 -4.57 -12.99 16.90
N LEU A 73 -3.60 -12.81 17.79
CA LEU A 73 -2.29 -12.27 17.48
C LEU A 73 -1.30 -13.43 17.35
N ALA A 74 -0.98 -13.84 16.12
CA ALA A 74 -0.18 -15.04 15.88
C ALA A 74 1.23 -14.69 15.39
N LEU A 75 2.25 -15.21 16.07
CA LEU A 75 3.63 -15.19 15.59
C LEU A 75 3.80 -16.26 14.51
N LEU A 76 4.17 -15.82 13.31
CA LEU A 76 4.53 -16.67 12.19
C LEU A 76 5.98 -17.16 12.37
N GLY A 77 6.18 -18.44 12.09
CA GLY A 77 7.49 -19.10 12.12
C GLY A 77 8.28 -18.91 10.83
N GLU A 78 9.21 -19.84 10.58
CA GLU A 78 10.08 -19.81 9.39
C GLU A 78 9.30 -19.96 8.08
N HIS A 79 8.23 -20.75 8.09
CA HIS A 79 7.34 -20.97 6.96
C HIS A 79 6.11 -20.07 7.05
N ALA A 80 6.34 -18.76 7.17
CA ALA A 80 5.30 -17.76 7.45
C ALA A 80 4.11 -17.81 6.48
N ASP A 81 4.35 -18.17 5.23
CA ASP A 81 3.35 -18.36 4.19
C ASP A 81 2.37 -19.51 4.48
N GLU A 82 2.89 -20.66 4.94
CA GLU A 82 2.10 -21.84 5.30
C GLU A 82 1.36 -21.61 6.61
N ASP A 83 2.03 -21.00 7.59
CA ASP A 83 1.44 -20.64 8.88
C ASP A 83 0.24 -19.71 8.69
N LEU A 84 0.35 -18.72 7.80
CA LEU A 84 -0.71 -17.77 7.51
C LEU A 84 -1.94 -18.45 6.91
N ALA A 85 -1.74 -19.33 5.93
CA ALA A 85 -2.82 -20.10 5.32
C ALA A 85 -3.51 -21.00 6.35
N TRP A 86 -2.72 -21.69 7.17
CA TRP A 86 -3.23 -22.55 8.24
C TRP A 86 -4.06 -21.76 9.26
N TRP A 87 -3.58 -20.59 9.70
CA TRP A 87 -4.31 -19.75 10.65
C TRP A 87 -5.65 -19.29 10.09
N VAL A 88 -5.68 -18.86 8.84
CA VAL A 88 -6.92 -18.42 8.19
C VAL A 88 -7.94 -19.56 8.14
N ASP A 89 -7.52 -20.78 7.80
CA ASP A 89 -8.39 -21.95 7.80
C ASP A 89 -8.84 -22.34 9.22
N ALA A 90 -7.95 -22.27 10.21
CA ALA A 90 -8.29 -22.54 11.61
C ALA A 90 -9.32 -21.54 12.16
N LEU A 91 -9.24 -20.26 11.80
CA LEU A 91 -10.16 -19.23 12.28
C LEU A 91 -11.52 -19.24 11.57
N ARG A 92 -11.62 -19.78 10.34
CA ARG A 92 -12.92 -19.97 9.66
C ARG A 92 -13.88 -20.85 10.47
N GLY A 93 -13.35 -21.84 11.19
CA GLY A 93 -14.12 -22.74 12.05
C GLY A 93 -14.30 -22.27 13.50
N ALA A 94 -13.68 -21.16 13.90
CA ALA A 94 -13.67 -20.70 15.28
C ALA A 94 -14.95 -19.92 15.64
N THR A 95 -15.45 -20.14 16.86
CA THR A 95 -16.65 -19.46 17.36
C THR A 95 -16.41 -17.97 17.56
N GLY A 96 -17.17 -17.13 16.86
CA GLY A 96 -17.08 -15.67 16.94
C GLY A 96 -16.28 -15.01 15.82
N SER A 97 -15.77 -15.77 14.85
CA SER A 97 -15.01 -15.26 13.69
C SER A 97 -13.92 -14.25 14.08
N PRO A 98 -13.00 -14.64 14.99
CA PRO A 98 -11.92 -13.77 15.43
C PRO A 98 -11.09 -13.29 14.24
N ARG A 99 -10.64 -12.04 14.30
CA ARG A 99 -9.77 -11.48 13.27
C ARG A 99 -8.32 -11.91 13.51
N LEU A 100 -7.60 -12.26 12.46
CA LEU A 100 -6.17 -12.56 12.55
C LEU A 100 -5.34 -11.28 12.41
N VAL A 101 -4.45 -11.05 13.38
CA VAL A 101 -3.32 -10.14 13.25
C VAL A 101 -2.06 -11.01 13.26
N ALA A 102 -1.38 -11.09 12.13
CA ALA A 102 -0.16 -11.86 12.00
C ALA A 102 1.06 -11.02 12.42
N VAL A 103 2.05 -11.65 13.02
CA VAL A 103 3.31 -11.04 13.44
C VAL A 103 4.44 -11.86 12.82
N ALA A 104 5.36 -11.24 12.10
CA ALA A 104 6.48 -11.93 11.46
C ALA A 104 7.82 -11.30 11.85
N GLN A 105 8.88 -12.09 11.92
CA GLN A 105 10.23 -11.55 12.13
C GLN A 105 10.75 -10.78 10.91
N ALA A 106 10.44 -11.25 9.71
CA ALA A 106 10.97 -10.71 8.46
C ALA A 106 9.88 -10.63 7.38
N PRO A 107 8.84 -9.80 7.55
CA PRO A 107 7.74 -9.73 6.60
C PRO A 107 8.19 -9.19 5.24
N SER A 108 7.73 -9.85 4.17
CA SER A 108 8.01 -9.50 2.78
C SER A 108 6.76 -9.00 2.06
N MET A 109 6.92 -8.37 0.89
CA MET A 109 5.79 -7.98 0.04
C MET A 109 4.92 -9.19 -0.34
N GLY A 110 5.53 -10.34 -0.64
CA GLY A 110 4.79 -11.57 -0.94
C GLY A 110 3.89 -12.01 0.21
N LEU A 111 4.40 -11.97 1.43
CA LEU A 111 3.64 -12.30 2.63
C LEU A 111 2.49 -11.30 2.87
N VAL A 112 2.73 -10.00 2.66
CA VAL A 112 1.70 -8.96 2.77
C VAL A 112 0.58 -9.15 1.73
N LEU A 113 0.94 -9.39 0.47
CA LEU A 113 -0.03 -9.67 -0.59
C LEU A 113 -0.91 -10.88 -0.25
N ARG A 114 -0.30 -11.92 0.32
CA ARG A 114 -1.02 -13.13 0.73
C ARG A 114 -1.94 -12.86 1.92
N ALA A 115 -1.48 -12.12 2.91
CA ALA A 115 -2.27 -11.73 4.07
C ALA A 115 -3.54 -10.96 3.67
N GLU A 116 -3.39 -9.96 2.79
CA GLU A 116 -4.52 -9.19 2.25
C GLU A 116 -5.51 -10.09 1.50
N LYS A 117 -5.01 -10.98 0.62
CA LYS A 117 -5.86 -11.91 -0.14
C LYS A 117 -6.61 -12.91 0.73
N LEU A 118 -5.98 -13.38 1.81
CA LEU A 118 -6.59 -14.31 2.75
C LEU A 118 -7.53 -13.61 3.76
N GLY A 119 -7.66 -12.28 3.71
CA GLY A 119 -8.52 -11.51 4.60
C GLY A 119 -7.97 -11.37 6.02
N VAL A 120 -6.64 -11.47 6.17
CA VAL A 120 -5.94 -11.20 7.42
C VAL A 120 -6.04 -9.71 7.71
N LEU A 121 -6.40 -9.36 8.94
CA LEU A 121 -6.71 -7.98 9.29
C LEU A 121 -5.47 -7.09 9.25
N ASP A 122 -4.34 -7.61 9.74
CA ASP A 122 -3.10 -6.87 9.75
C ASP A 122 -1.86 -7.78 9.85
N LEU A 123 -0.72 -7.27 9.37
CA LEU A 123 0.60 -7.90 9.47
C LEU A 123 1.59 -6.92 10.13
N LEU A 124 2.21 -7.35 11.23
CA LEU A 124 3.17 -6.56 12.02
C LEU A 124 4.57 -7.20 11.95
N SER A 125 5.63 -6.38 12.04
CA SER A 125 7.00 -6.87 12.20
C SER A 125 7.43 -6.97 13.66
N LEU A 126 8.37 -7.87 13.94
CA LEU A 126 9.20 -7.82 15.14
C LEU A 126 10.46 -6.97 14.89
N PRO A 127 10.98 -6.24 15.90
CA PRO A 127 10.42 -6.11 17.26
C PRO A 127 9.11 -5.32 17.26
N LEU A 128 8.11 -5.83 18.00
CA LEU A 128 6.78 -5.22 18.02
C LEU A 128 6.86 -3.82 18.65
N ARG A 129 6.23 -2.82 18.00
CA ARG A 129 6.11 -1.47 18.57
C ARG A 129 4.71 -1.23 19.14
N ARG A 130 4.63 -0.42 20.19
CA ARG A 130 3.37 -0.11 20.88
C ARG A 130 2.35 0.52 19.93
N ASP A 131 2.79 1.50 19.14
CA ASP A 131 1.89 2.25 18.25
C ASP A 131 1.30 1.36 17.15
N ASP A 132 2.10 0.43 16.60
CA ASP A 132 1.66 -0.49 15.54
C ASP A 132 0.59 -1.46 16.07
N LEU A 133 0.77 -1.98 17.29
CA LEU A 133 -0.25 -2.82 17.95
C LEU A 133 -1.53 -2.02 18.22
N LEU A 134 -1.42 -0.82 18.78
CA LEU A 134 -2.60 0.02 19.06
C LEU A 134 -3.35 0.38 17.78
N GLN A 135 -2.63 0.62 16.67
CA GLN A 135 -3.25 0.88 15.38
C GLN A 135 -3.96 -0.35 14.82
N ALA A 136 -3.35 -1.54 14.90
CA ALA A 136 -3.99 -2.79 14.53
C ALA A 136 -5.28 -3.03 15.35
N LEU A 137 -5.25 -2.79 16.66
CA LEU A 137 -6.43 -2.92 17.52
C LEU A 137 -7.53 -1.90 17.21
N ARG A 138 -7.17 -0.68 16.81
CA ARG A 138 -8.16 0.28 16.28
C ARG A 138 -8.81 -0.24 14.99
N ARG A 139 -8.03 -0.85 14.09
CA ARG A 139 -8.55 -1.50 12.87
C ARG A 139 -9.50 -2.65 13.21
N VAL A 140 -9.21 -3.46 14.22
CA VAL A 140 -10.13 -4.51 14.72
C VAL A 140 -11.46 -3.90 15.12
N ARG A 141 -11.44 -2.84 15.94
CA ARG A 141 -12.67 -2.19 16.43
C ARG A 141 -13.50 -1.60 15.29
N ALA A 142 -12.85 -1.05 14.28
CA ALA A 142 -13.52 -0.55 13.07
C ALA A 142 -14.08 -1.70 12.22
N ALA A 143 -13.30 -2.76 12.00
CA ALA A 143 -13.68 -3.93 11.20
C ALA A 143 -14.72 -4.84 11.87
N ALA A 144 -14.96 -4.71 13.17
CA ALA A 144 -16.07 -5.37 13.86
C ALA A 144 -17.45 -4.89 13.36
N ALA A 145 -17.51 -3.75 12.64
CA ALA A 145 -18.70 -3.23 11.99
C ALA A 145 -18.92 -3.73 10.55
N GLU A 146 -17.93 -4.39 9.93
CA GLU A 146 -17.98 -4.81 8.53
C GLU A 146 -17.75 -6.32 8.37
N VAL A 147 -18.67 -7.00 7.69
CA VAL A 147 -18.56 -8.44 7.39
C VAL A 147 -17.49 -8.65 6.32
N PRO A 148 -16.47 -9.51 6.52
CA PRO A 148 -15.45 -9.73 5.51
C PRO A 148 -15.98 -10.58 4.36
N VAL A 149 -15.83 -10.07 3.13
CA VAL A 149 -15.99 -10.82 1.89
C VAL A 149 -14.68 -11.55 1.60
N ALA A 150 -14.74 -12.87 1.40
CA ALA A 150 -13.60 -13.67 0.99
C ALA A 150 -13.33 -13.50 -0.51
N LEU A 151 -12.07 -13.27 -0.89
CA LEU A 151 -11.60 -13.24 -2.27
C LEU A 151 -10.69 -14.45 -2.59
N PRO A 152 -10.55 -14.82 -3.87
CA PRO A 152 -9.99 -16.10 -4.28
C PRO A 152 -8.47 -16.21 -4.09
N ALA A 153 -7.98 -17.46 -4.08
CA ALA A 153 -6.57 -17.80 -3.94
C ALA A 153 -5.71 -17.22 -5.07
N VAL A 154 -4.49 -16.77 -4.74
CA VAL A 154 -3.50 -16.36 -5.73
C VAL A 154 -2.14 -17.00 -5.44
N GLU A 155 -1.51 -17.44 -6.51
CA GLU A 155 -0.19 -18.05 -6.56
C GLU A 155 0.93 -17.05 -6.25
N HIS A 156 2.05 -17.60 -5.77
CA HIS A 156 3.24 -16.87 -5.37
C HIS A 156 3.96 -16.24 -6.58
N HIS A 157 4.03 -14.91 -6.65
CA HIS A 157 4.96 -14.23 -7.55
C HIS A 157 5.73 -13.11 -6.85
N ALA A 158 7.02 -13.37 -6.60
CA ALA A 158 8.12 -12.44 -6.86
C ALA A 158 9.47 -13.18 -6.76
N VAL A 159 10.03 -13.59 -7.90
CA VAL A 159 11.48 -13.78 -8.06
C VAL A 159 11.86 -13.11 -9.39
N GLY A 160 12.63 -12.02 -9.31
CA GLY A 160 13.08 -11.24 -10.45
C GLY A 160 14.06 -10.13 -10.01
N PRO A 161 14.72 -9.42 -10.94
CA PRO A 161 15.78 -8.44 -10.66
C PRO A 161 15.32 -7.14 -9.97
N TYR A 162 14.02 -6.99 -9.66
CA TYR A 162 13.41 -5.79 -9.09
C TYR A 162 12.73 -6.09 -7.74
N ALA A 163 13.46 -6.74 -6.82
CA ALA A 163 12.93 -7.08 -5.51
C ALA A 163 12.79 -5.84 -4.62
N LEU A 164 11.61 -5.63 -4.02
CA LEU A 164 11.43 -4.68 -2.92
C LEU A 164 12.00 -5.29 -1.65
N VAL A 165 13.12 -4.73 -1.19
CA VAL A 165 13.81 -5.16 0.03
C VAL A 165 13.56 -4.13 1.13
N GLY A 166 12.89 -4.58 2.20
CA GLY A 166 12.61 -3.77 3.38
C GLY A 166 11.60 -4.48 4.28
N GLN A 167 11.78 -4.36 5.59
CA GLN A 167 10.96 -4.99 6.63
C GLN A 167 10.52 -3.98 7.70
N SER A 168 10.97 -2.74 7.59
CA SER A 168 10.59 -1.65 8.47
C SER A 168 9.08 -1.42 8.52
N PRO A 169 8.51 -0.97 9.66
CA PRO A 169 7.09 -0.65 9.77
C PRO A 169 6.60 0.32 8.68
N ALA A 170 7.44 1.29 8.30
CA ALA A 170 7.13 2.24 7.23
C ALA A 170 6.99 1.55 5.86
N MET A 171 7.87 0.59 5.54
CA MET A 171 7.76 -0.19 4.31
C MET A 171 6.59 -1.18 4.35
N LEU A 172 6.22 -1.70 5.52
CA LEU A 172 5.05 -2.57 5.62
C LEU A 172 3.75 -1.84 5.29
N GLU A 173 3.59 -0.60 5.74
CA GLU A 173 2.42 0.20 5.36
C GLU A 173 2.40 0.50 3.85
N VAL A 174 3.57 0.70 3.23
CA VAL A 174 3.70 0.80 1.77
C VAL A 174 3.24 -0.50 1.11
N TYR A 175 3.72 -1.67 1.55
CA TYR A 175 3.33 -2.96 0.97
C TYR A 175 1.83 -3.24 1.10
N LYS A 176 1.20 -2.90 2.23
CA LYS A 176 -0.25 -3.05 2.43
C LYS A 176 -1.03 -2.19 1.45
N LEU A 177 -0.58 -0.95 1.22
CA LEU A 177 -1.22 -0.07 0.24
C LEU A 177 -1.02 -0.58 -1.20
N MET A 178 0.18 -1.06 -1.52
CA MET A 178 0.49 -1.68 -2.81
C MET A 178 -0.39 -2.91 -3.08
N ALA A 179 -0.57 -3.77 -2.08
CA ALA A 179 -1.39 -4.97 -2.19
C ALA A 179 -2.86 -4.63 -2.49
N ARG A 180 -3.42 -3.67 -1.74
CA ARG A 180 -4.80 -3.20 -1.95
C ARG A 180 -4.99 -2.57 -3.34
N VAL A 181 -4.03 -1.76 -3.78
CA VAL A 181 -4.17 -1.06 -5.06
C VAL A 181 -3.89 -1.97 -6.26
N ALA A 182 -3.01 -2.97 -6.13
CA ALA A 182 -2.73 -3.93 -7.19
C ALA A 182 -4.01 -4.63 -7.68
N ALA A 183 -4.91 -5.00 -6.75
CA ALA A 183 -6.20 -5.62 -7.05
C ALA A 183 -7.26 -4.67 -7.66
N SER A 184 -6.93 -3.41 -7.93
CA SER A 184 -7.84 -2.40 -8.49
C SER A 184 -7.27 -1.74 -9.75
N GLU A 185 -8.12 -1.15 -10.58
CA GLU A 185 -7.72 -0.34 -11.75
C GLU A 185 -7.38 1.12 -11.40
N ALA A 186 -7.34 1.47 -10.10
CA ALA A 186 -7.16 2.85 -9.68
C ALA A 186 -5.78 3.42 -10.10
N THR A 187 -5.78 4.68 -10.51
CA THR A 187 -4.55 5.44 -10.78
C THR A 187 -3.76 5.63 -9.48
N VAL A 188 -2.45 5.41 -9.56
CA VAL A 188 -1.57 5.49 -8.40
C VAL A 188 -0.56 6.61 -8.59
N LEU A 189 -0.40 7.45 -7.58
CA LEU A 189 0.68 8.42 -7.48
C LEU A 189 1.71 7.97 -6.43
N VAL A 190 2.92 7.65 -6.89
CA VAL A 190 4.05 7.27 -6.05
C VAL A 190 4.94 8.49 -5.80
N GLN A 191 4.97 8.97 -4.56
CA GLN A 191 5.77 10.13 -4.18
C GLN A 191 6.96 9.70 -3.32
N GLY A 192 8.16 10.16 -3.65
CA GLY A 192 9.36 9.84 -2.88
C GLY A 192 10.63 10.43 -3.49
N GLU A 193 11.64 10.64 -2.65
CA GLU A 193 12.95 11.15 -3.09
C GLU A 193 13.55 10.28 -4.19
N SER A 194 14.47 10.86 -4.96
CA SER A 194 15.21 10.11 -5.97
C SER A 194 15.93 8.92 -5.34
N GLY A 195 15.89 7.76 -6.01
CA GLY A 195 16.53 6.54 -5.51
C GLY A 195 15.76 5.75 -4.43
N THR A 196 14.56 6.19 -4.03
CA THR A 196 13.73 5.46 -3.02
C THR A 196 13.03 4.21 -3.55
N GLY A 197 13.11 3.95 -4.87
CA GLY A 197 12.54 2.76 -5.52
C GLY A 197 11.14 2.95 -6.13
N LYS A 198 10.78 4.17 -6.56
CA LYS A 198 9.48 4.49 -7.18
C LYS A 198 9.12 3.57 -8.35
N GLU A 199 10.07 3.33 -9.27
CA GLU A 199 9.86 2.41 -10.41
C GLU A 199 9.67 0.96 -9.95
N VAL A 200 10.42 0.52 -8.93
CA VAL A 200 10.29 -0.84 -8.37
C VAL A 200 8.89 -1.05 -7.79
N VAL A 201 8.34 -0.04 -7.10
CA VAL A 201 6.94 -0.05 -6.63
C VAL A 201 5.96 -0.12 -7.78
N ALA A 202 6.11 0.70 -8.81
CA ALA A 202 5.22 0.67 -9.97
C ALA A 202 5.21 -0.69 -10.67
N ARG A 203 6.39 -1.28 -10.88
CA ARG A 203 6.54 -2.63 -11.45
C ARG A 203 5.87 -3.69 -10.57
N ALA A 204 6.06 -3.61 -9.27
CA ALA A 204 5.49 -4.57 -8.34
C ALA A 204 3.95 -4.48 -8.26
N ILE A 205 3.38 -3.27 -8.36
CA ILE A 205 1.91 -3.09 -8.50
C ILE A 205 1.42 -3.74 -9.78
N HIS A 206 2.06 -3.47 -10.92
CA HIS A 206 1.68 -4.05 -12.21
C HIS A 206 1.74 -5.58 -12.19
N GLN A 207 2.85 -6.16 -11.73
CA GLN A 207 3.06 -7.62 -11.68
C GLN A 207 2.04 -8.35 -10.80
N ASN A 208 1.44 -7.66 -9.84
CA ASN A 208 0.46 -8.23 -8.92
C ASN A 208 -0.98 -7.77 -9.19
N GLY A 209 -1.19 -7.01 -10.26
CA GLY A 209 -2.49 -6.47 -10.64
C GLY A 209 -3.17 -7.24 -11.76
N ALA A 210 -4.39 -6.80 -12.11
CA ALA A 210 -5.18 -7.41 -13.18
C ALA A 210 -4.50 -7.29 -14.55
N GLU A 211 -3.71 -6.24 -14.75
CA GLU A 211 -3.03 -5.94 -16.01
C GLU A 211 -1.64 -6.60 -16.13
N ALA A 212 -1.27 -7.52 -15.23
CA ALA A 212 0.06 -8.14 -15.17
C ALA A 212 0.47 -8.91 -16.44
N ALA A 213 -0.50 -9.39 -17.22
CA ALA A 213 -0.25 -10.05 -18.50
C ALA A 213 0.02 -9.06 -19.66
N GLY A 214 -0.35 -7.79 -19.47
CA GLY A 214 -0.13 -6.72 -20.44
C GLY A 214 1.27 -6.11 -20.35
N PRO A 215 1.60 -5.18 -21.27
CA PRO A 215 2.90 -4.51 -21.27
C PRO A 215 3.06 -3.55 -20.08
N PHE A 216 4.26 -3.51 -19.50
CA PHE A 216 4.68 -2.43 -18.61
C PHE A 216 5.58 -1.45 -19.38
N VAL A 217 5.08 -0.25 -19.66
CA VAL A 217 5.80 0.79 -20.40
C VAL A 217 6.20 1.90 -19.43
N ALA A 218 7.50 2.15 -19.28
CA ALA A 218 8.03 3.19 -18.42
C ALA A 218 8.56 4.38 -19.22
N VAL A 219 8.26 5.60 -18.76
CA VAL A 219 8.72 6.85 -19.36
C VAL A 219 9.21 7.77 -18.25
N ASN A 220 10.46 8.22 -18.34
CA ASN A 220 10.98 9.27 -17.47
C ASN A 220 10.80 10.63 -18.16
N CYS A 221 9.91 11.46 -17.62
CA CYS A 221 9.54 12.74 -18.21
C CYS A 221 10.63 13.80 -18.06
N ALA A 222 11.55 13.65 -17.10
CA ALA A 222 12.68 14.56 -16.92
C ALA A 222 13.86 14.23 -17.87
N ALA A 223 13.92 13.00 -18.41
CA ALA A 223 15.03 12.53 -19.24
C ALA A 223 14.87 12.88 -20.74
N ILE A 224 13.70 13.32 -21.17
CA ILE A 224 13.35 13.54 -22.58
C ILE A 224 13.00 15.03 -22.78
N PRO A 225 13.60 15.71 -23.77
CA PRO A 225 13.21 17.09 -24.12
C PRO A 225 11.70 17.20 -24.40
N GLU A 226 11.08 18.30 -23.97
CA GLU A 226 9.62 18.47 -23.98
C GLU A 226 8.96 18.15 -25.33
N ASN A 227 9.53 18.69 -26.42
CA ASN A 227 9.04 18.48 -27.79
C ASN A 227 9.10 17.00 -28.23
N LEU A 228 10.09 16.25 -27.75
CA LEU A 228 10.21 14.82 -28.01
C LEU A 228 9.33 14.01 -27.06
N LEU A 229 9.14 14.47 -25.83
CA LEU A 229 8.33 13.80 -24.82
C LEU A 229 6.87 13.68 -25.26
N GLU A 230 6.30 14.75 -25.83
CA GLU A 230 4.95 14.73 -26.39
C GLU A 230 4.82 13.65 -27.49
N SER A 231 5.75 13.64 -28.43
CA SER A 231 5.78 12.65 -29.51
C SER A 231 6.05 11.23 -29.00
N GLU A 232 6.82 11.04 -27.92
CA GLU A 232 7.04 9.72 -27.33
C GLU A 232 5.76 9.22 -26.69
N LEU A 233 5.09 10.04 -25.89
CA LEU A 233 3.87 9.67 -25.17
C LEU A 233 2.70 9.39 -26.10
N PHE A 234 2.42 10.30 -27.02
CA PHE A 234 1.21 10.27 -27.86
C PHE A 234 1.46 9.73 -29.28
N GLY A 235 2.72 9.58 -29.69
CA GLY A 235 3.05 9.25 -31.07
C GLY A 235 2.91 10.47 -31.99
N HIS A 236 3.22 10.28 -33.27
CA HIS A 236 3.11 11.34 -34.27
C HIS A 236 2.76 10.81 -35.65
N GLU A 237 2.06 11.64 -36.42
CA GLU A 237 1.81 11.39 -37.84
C GLU A 237 3.01 11.84 -38.70
N LYS A 238 3.13 11.23 -39.88
CA LYS A 238 4.17 11.59 -40.84
C LYS A 238 4.02 13.07 -41.25
N GLY A 239 5.11 13.83 -41.16
CA GLY A 239 5.13 15.26 -41.53
C GLY A 239 4.60 16.22 -40.47
N SER A 240 4.28 15.75 -39.26
CA SER A 240 3.77 16.59 -38.16
C SER A 240 4.78 17.63 -37.65
N PHE A 241 6.08 17.39 -37.78
CA PHE A 241 7.15 18.34 -37.48
C PHE A 241 8.41 18.05 -38.32
N THR A 242 9.38 18.96 -38.31
CA THR A 242 10.67 18.79 -38.99
C THR A 242 11.42 17.58 -38.41
N GLY A 243 11.51 16.50 -39.17
CA GLY A 243 12.12 15.21 -38.75
C GLY A 243 11.12 14.06 -38.62
N ALA A 244 9.81 14.31 -38.72
CA ALA A 244 8.76 13.28 -38.72
C ALA A 244 8.67 12.54 -40.07
N ILE A 245 9.71 11.78 -40.42
CA ILE A 245 9.82 11.09 -41.71
C ILE A 245 8.80 9.94 -41.85
N THR A 246 8.46 9.30 -40.72
CA THR A 246 7.53 8.18 -40.63
C THR A 246 6.53 8.43 -39.51
N ARG A 247 5.36 7.78 -39.57
CA ARG A 247 4.45 7.72 -38.40
C ARG A 247 5.12 6.94 -37.26
N LYS A 248 4.85 7.33 -36.02
CA LYS A 248 5.31 6.66 -34.80
C LYS A 248 4.17 6.42 -33.82
N ILE A 249 4.11 5.21 -33.27
CA ILE A 249 3.15 4.81 -32.22
C ILE A 249 3.65 5.28 -30.86
N GLY A 250 2.77 5.91 -30.08
CA GLY A 250 3.09 6.48 -28.76
C GLY A 250 3.16 5.46 -27.62
N ARG A 251 3.64 5.88 -26.45
CA ARG A 251 3.69 5.06 -25.25
C ARG A 251 2.33 4.69 -24.68
N PHE A 252 1.34 5.56 -24.82
CA PHE A 252 -0.05 5.24 -24.45
C PHE A 252 -0.59 4.05 -25.24
N GLU A 253 -0.39 4.05 -26.57
CA GLU A 253 -0.80 2.95 -27.44
C GLU A 253 0.02 1.68 -27.15
N GLN A 254 1.34 1.80 -26.97
CA GLN A 254 2.22 0.68 -26.63
C GLN A 254 1.86 0.01 -25.29
N ALA A 255 1.30 0.77 -24.36
CA ALA A 255 0.89 0.30 -23.04
C ALA A 255 -0.54 -0.27 -23.01
N GLY A 256 -1.19 -0.44 -24.16
CA GLY A 256 -2.55 -0.94 -24.27
C GLY A 256 -2.76 -2.26 -23.54
N SER A 257 -3.87 -2.35 -22.79
CA SER A 257 -4.24 -3.44 -21.88
C SER A 257 -3.18 -3.77 -20.82
N GLY A 258 -2.28 -2.82 -20.54
CA GLY A 258 -1.17 -2.95 -19.61
C GLY A 258 -1.08 -1.75 -18.67
N THR A 259 0.15 -1.35 -18.34
CA THR A 259 0.42 -0.24 -17.43
C THR A 259 1.41 0.74 -18.05
N LEU A 260 1.06 2.03 -18.03
CA LEU A 260 1.95 3.14 -18.33
C LEU A 260 2.46 3.75 -17.02
N PHE A 261 3.77 3.69 -16.83
CA PHE A 261 4.47 4.32 -15.73
C PHE A 261 5.09 5.65 -16.19
N LEU A 262 4.64 6.75 -15.61
CA LEU A 262 5.17 8.09 -15.84
C LEU A 262 6.02 8.53 -14.64
N ASP A 263 7.33 8.55 -14.80
CA ASP A 263 8.26 9.02 -13.77
C ASP A 263 8.55 10.51 -13.91
N GLU A 264 8.72 11.16 -12.77
CA GLU A 264 8.92 12.61 -12.63
C GLU A 264 7.84 13.46 -13.35
N VAL A 265 6.57 13.17 -13.09
CA VAL A 265 5.43 13.88 -13.71
C VAL A 265 5.39 15.38 -13.45
N ALA A 266 6.07 15.84 -12.40
CA ALA A 266 6.20 17.26 -12.06
C ALA A 266 7.07 18.06 -13.06
N ASP A 267 7.83 17.39 -13.93
CA ASP A 267 8.67 18.01 -14.95
C ASP A 267 7.96 18.19 -16.30
N MET A 268 6.71 17.75 -16.42
CA MET A 268 5.89 18.00 -17.61
C MET A 268 5.45 19.46 -17.70
N SER A 269 5.39 20.01 -18.91
CA SER A 269 4.77 21.32 -19.14
C SER A 269 3.27 21.29 -18.94
N LEU A 270 2.67 22.47 -18.67
CA LEU A 270 1.21 22.60 -18.49
C LEU A 270 0.41 22.14 -19.72
N ALA A 271 0.97 22.30 -20.92
CA ALA A 271 0.36 21.84 -22.16
C ALA A 271 0.30 20.31 -22.20
N LEU A 272 1.40 19.64 -21.87
CA LEU A 272 1.45 18.19 -21.80
C LEU A 272 0.55 17.63 -20.70
N GLN A 273 0.54 18.28 -19.53
CA GLN A 273 -0.37 17.94 -18.42
C GLN A 273 -1.84 17.98 -18.85
N ALA A 274 -2.26 18.94 -19.69
CA ALA A 274 -3.62 19.00 -20.22
C ALA A 274 -3.94 17.81 -21.14
N LYS A 275 -2.98 17.35 -21.93
CA LYS A 275 -3.15 16.16 -22.78
C LYS A 275 -3.21 14.87 -21.96
N ILE A 276 -2.37 14.74 -20.93
CA ILE A 276 -2.45 13.61 -19.98
C ILE A 276 -3.81 13.59 -19.28
N LEU A 277 -4.32 14.76 -18.87
CA LEU A 277 -5.64 14.87 -18.25
C LEU A 277 -6.73 14.30 -19.16
N ARG A 278 -6.74 14.68 -20.45
CA ARG A 278 -7.67 14.10 -21.44
C ARG A 278 -7.50 12.60 -21.57
N ALA A 279 -6.27 12.12 -21.72
CA ALA A 279 -5.99 10.68 -21.80
C ALA A 279 -6.52 9.90 -20.59
N VAL A 280 -6.41 10.46 -19.39
CA VAL A 280 -6.90 9.82 -18.15
C VAL A 280 -8.43 9.91 -18.01
N GLN A 281 -9.04 11.00 -18.44
CA GLN A 281 -10.49 11.23 -18.27
C GLN A 281 -11.33 10.58 -19.37
N GLU A 282 -10.92 10.78 -20.63
CA GLU A 282 -11.66 10.38 -21.82
C GLU A 282 -11.24 8.98 -22.31
N ARG A 283 -10.12 8.45 -21.79
CA ARG A 283 -9.49 7.19 -22.26
C ARG A 283 -9.22 7.21 -23.77
N GLU A 284 -8.87 8.38 -24.28
CA GLU A 284 -8.59 8.63 -25.69
C GLU A 284 -7.39 9.57 -25.84
N ILE A 285 -6.65 9.40 -26.93
CA ILE A 285 -5.53 10.27 -27.29
C ILE A 285 -5.59 10.69 -28.76
N GLU A 286 -4.85 11.73 -29.11
CA GLU A 286 -4.59 12.12 -30.50
C GLU A 286 -3.07 12.14 -30.72
N ARG A 287 -2.61 11.65 -31.87
CA ARG A 287 -1.19 11.74 -32.23
C ARG A 287 -0.81 13.18 -32.55
N VAL A 288 0.47 13.52 -32.37
CA VAL A 288 0.97 14.84 -32.78
C VAL A 288 0.78 15.04 -34.28
N GLY A 289 0.08 16.10 -34.65
CA GLY A 289 -0.24 16.45 -36.04
C GLY A 289 -1.34 15.60 -36.68
N GLY A 290 -2.06 14.79 -35.90
CA GLY A 290 -3.25 14.06 -36.33
C GLY A 290 -4.50 14.53 -35.61
N GLU A 291 -5.67 14.31 -36.23
CA GLU A 291 -6.99 14.57 -35.64
C GLU A 291 -7.74 13.27 -35.34
N GLU A 292 -7.10 12.11 -35.59
CA GLU A 292 -7.66 10.79 -35.29
C GLU A 292 -7.66 10.58 -33.77
N THR A 293 -8.86 10.46 -33.20
CA THR A 293 -9.07 10.06 -31.81
C THR A 293 -8.86 8.56 -31.66
N ILE A 294 -7.96 8.17 -30.76
CA ILE A 294 -7.54 6.78 -30.56
C ILE A 294 -7.90 6.36 -29.13
N PRO A 295 -8.78 5.36 -28.95
CA PRO A 295 -9.10 4.85 -27.62
C PRO A 295 -7.87 4.14 -27.02
N VAL A 296 -7.62 4.41 -25.74
CA VAL A 296 -6.54 3.82 -24.97
C VAL A 296 -7.10 3.18 -23.70
N ASP A 297 -6.85 1.88 -23.57
CA ASP A 297 -7.15 1.13 -22.36
C ASP A 297 -5.82 0.88 -21.63
N VAL A 298 -5.48 1.73 -20.68
CA VAL A 298 -4.20 1.65 -19.97
C VAL A 298 -4.36 2.07 -18.53
N ARG A 299 -3.77 1.28 -17.63
CA ARG A 299 -3.63 1.65 -16.23
C ARG A 299 -2.47 2.62 -16.07
N LEU A 300 -2.72 3.76 -15.42
CA LEU A 300 -1.70 4.77 -15.19
C LEU A 300 -1.10 4.67 -13.77
N ILE A 301 0.22 4.66 -13.69
CA ILE A 301 0.98 4.88 -12.45
C ILE A 301 1.90 6.08 -12.66
N ALA A 302 1.74 7.13 -11.86
CA ALA A 302 2.57 8.32 -11.89
C ALA A 302 3.56 8.31 -10.72
N ALA A 303 4.75 8.87 -10.92
CA ALA A 303 5.74 9.06 -9.88
C ALA A 303 6.35 10.47 -9.91
N THR A 304 6.75 10.95 -8.73
CA THR A 304 7.49 12.22 -8.62
C THR A 304 8.29 12.30 -7.32
N ASN A 305 9.37 13.05 -7.35
CA ASN A 305 10.10 13.47 -6.15
C ASN A 305 9.67 14.84 -5.59
N ARG A 306 8.77 15.58 -6.27
CA ARG A 306 8.33 16.92 -5.87
C ARG A 306 7.01 16.89 -5.10
N ASP A 307 6.77 17.94 -4.30
CA ASP A 307 5.44 18.19 -3.75
C ASP A 307 4.54 18.82 -4.81
N LEU A 308 3.63 18.03 -5.39
CA LEU A 308 2.70 18.51 -6.42
C LEU A 308 1.76 19.59 -5.90
N ARG A 309 1.43 19.63 -4.60
CA ARG A 309 0.59 20.71 -4.06
C ARG A 309 1.34 22.03 -4.09
N GLU A 310 2.63 22.01 -3.76
CA GLU A 310 3.48 23.19 -3.91
C GLU A 310 3.59 23.61 -5.38
N GLN A 311 3.78 22.66 -6.31
CA GLN A 311 3.81 22.96 -7.74
C GLN A 311 2.49 23.59 -8.25
N ILE A 312 1.33 23.17 -7.72
CA ILE A 312 0.04 23.79 -8.03
C ILE A 312 0.01 25.24 -7.56
N THR A 313 0.42 25.51 -6.31
CA THR A 313 0.44 26.89 -5.79
C THR A 313 1.36 27.82 -6.57
N GLN A 314 2.39 27.26 -7.21
CA GLN A 314 3.34 27.99 -8.05
C GLN A 314 2.90 28.07 -9.53
N GLY A 315 1.73 27.53 -9.88
CA GLY A 315 1.22 27.50 -11.26
C GLY A 315 2.01 26.59 -12.20
N ARG A 316 2.81 25.66 -11.67
CA ARG A 316 3.64 24.72 -12.44
C ARG A 316 2.98 23.36 -12.65
N PHE A 317 1.93 23.07 -11.90
CA PHE A 317 1.16 21.83 -12.03
C PHE A 317 -0.33 22.11 -12.00
N ARG A 318 -1.10 21.41 -12.83
CA ARG A 318 -2.55 21.60 -12.88
C ARG A 318 -3.23 20.86 -11.73
N GLU A 319 -4.14 21.57 -11.05
CA GLU A 319 -4.91 21.01 -9.94
C GLU A 319 -5.84 19.87 -10.38
N ASP A 320 -6.47 20.00 -11.53
CA ASP A 320 -7.37 18.98 -12.09
C ASP A 320 -6.65 17.65 -12.39
N LEU A 321 -5.43 17.72 -12.93
CA LEU A 321 -4.59 16.56 -13.15
C LEU A 321 -4.14 15.92 -11.83
N TYR A 322 -3.78 16.73 -10.83
CA TYR A 322 -3.37 16.19 -9.53
C TYR A 322 -4.44 15.28 -8.92
N TYR A 323 -5.69 15.70 -8.90
CA TYR A 323 -6.77 14.87 -8.34
C TYR A 323 -7.08 13.62 -9.16
N ARG A 324 -6.77 13.63 -10.47
CA ARG A 324 -6.89 12.42 -11.32
C ARG A 324 -5.72 11.45 -11.15
N LEU A 325 -4.51 11.94 -10.87
CA LEU A 325 -3.36 11.09 -10.61
C LEU A 325 -3.32 10.56 -9.17
N ALA A 326 -3.71 11.39 -8.19
CA ALA A 326 -3.61 11.10 -6.77
C ALA A 326 -4.85 10.39 -6.19
N VAL A 327 -5.47 9.47 -6.96
CA VAL A 327 -6.60 8.66 -6.48
C VAL A 327 -6.14 7.77 -5.32
N VAL A 328 -5.01 7.08 -5.50
CA VAL A 328 -4.28 6.43 -4.42
C VAL A 328 -2.86 7.01 -4.38
N MET A 329 -2.47 7.58 -3.24
CA MET A 329 -1.13 8.13 -3.04
C MET A 329 -0.28 7.20 -2.18
N ILE A 330 0.83 6.70 -2.74
CA ILE A 330 1.84 5.93 -2.02
C ILE A 330 3.04 6.84 -1.76
N ARG A 331 3.34 7.10 -0.48
CA ARG A 331 4.52 7.87 -0.09
C ARG A 331 5.64 6.90 0.31
N LEU A 332 6.75 6.94 -0.42
CA LEU A 332 7.92 6.15 -0.11
C LEU A 332 8.76 6.84 0.97
N PRO A 333 9.06 6.16 2.09
CA PRO A 333 9.95 6.69 3.11
C PRO A 333 11.39 6.76 2.59
N ARG A 334 12.13 7.79 3.03
CA ARG A 334 13.56 7.90 2.75
C ARG A 334 14.30 6.80 3.46
N LEU A 335 15.47 6.40 2.96
CA LEU A 335 16.25 5.34 3.60
C LEU A 335 16.59 5.63 5.06
N ALA A 336 16.84 6.91 5.40
CA ALA A 336 17.07 7.34 6.78
C ALA A 336 15.87 7.08 7.72
N ASP A 337 14.64 7.08 7.18
CA ASP A 337 13.42 6.88 7.94
C ASP A 337 13.00 5.38 7.98
N ARG A 338 13.79 4.49 7.38
CA ARG A 338 13.52 3.04 7.25
C ARG A 338 14.32 2.17 8.23
N GLY A 339 15.06 2.77 9.16
CA GLY A 339 15.79 2.05 10.22
C GLY A 339 16.70 0.94 9.68
N ASP A 340 16.44 -0.30 10.12
CA ASP A 340 17.28 -1.48 9.82
C ASP A 340 17.23 -1.94 8.35
N ASP A 341 16.36 -1.36 7.53
CA ASP A 341 16.32 -1.64 6.08
C ASP A 341 17.65 -1.32 5.39
N LEU A 342 18.46 -0.40 5.91
CA LEU A 342 19.81 -0.12 5.40
C LEU A 342 20.71 -1.36 5.47
N VAL A 343 20.65 -2.10 6.57
CA VAL A 343 21.46 -3.31 6.77
C VAL A 343 20.97 -4.41 5.82
N LEU A 344 19.64 -4.56 5.68
CA LEU A 344 19.04 -5.52 4.76
C LEU A 344 19.41 -5.24 3.29
N LEU A 345 19.31 -3.99 2.86
CA LEU A 345 19.69 -3.58 1.50
C LEU A 345 21.19 -3.78 1.26
N THR A 346 22.03 -3.47 2.25
CA THR A 346 23.48 -3.71 2.17
C THR A 346 23.77 -5.20 1.96
N ALA A 347 23.17 -6.06 2.79
CA ALA A 347 23.34 -7.51 2.67
C ALA A 347 22.83 -8.05 1.32
N TYR A 348 21.72 -7.52 0.82
CA TYR A 348 21.17 -7.86 -0.49
C TYR A 348 22.14 -7.50 -1.62
N PHE A 349 22.62 -6.26 -1.68
CA PHE A 349 23.51 -5.83 -2.76
C PHE A 349 24.89 -6.48 -2.69
N VAL A 350 25.43 -6.73 -1.50
CA VAL A 350 26.67 -7.52 -1.35
C VAL A 350 26.49 -8.91 -1.96
N ARG A 351 25.36 -9.59 -1.72
CA ARG A 351 25.11 -10.91 -2.32
C ARG A 351 24.88 -10.85 -3.82
N GLN A 352 24.26 -9.77 -4.32
CA GLN A 352 23.96 -9.62 -5.73
C GLN A 352 25.20 -9.32 -6.58
N PHE A 353 26.19 -8.62 -6.02
CA PHE A 353 27.37 -8.14 -6.75
C PHE A 353 28.72 -8.75 -6.28
N ALA A 354 28.70 -9.70 -5.34
CA ALA A 354 29.86 -10.51 -4.96
C ALA A 354 30.16 -11.61 -5.98
#